data_AF-A0A7V5ICD6-F1
#
_entry.id   AF-A0A7V5ICD6-F1
#
_cell.length_a   1.000
_cell.length_b   1.000
_cell.length_c   1.000
_cell.angle_alpha   90.00
_cell.angle_beta   90.00
_cell.angle_gamma   90.00
#
_symmetry.space_group_name_H-M   'P 1'
#
loop_
_entity.id
_entity.type
_entity.pdbx_description
1 polymer ?
#
loop_
_entity_poly.entity_id
_entity_poly.type
_entity_poly.pdbx_seq_one_letter_code
_entity_poly.pdbx_strand_id
1 'polypeptide(L)'
;MPTFEEAIKRLEEIVNELEKEDVPLEKSLALFEEGVKLSRFCREKLDAVEKKIDILLKDEKGLIRREPFSFPPEETANRSKDY
;
A
#
# COMPACT_ATOMS: atom_id res chain seq x y z
N MET A 1 -16.67 -9.76 0.24
CA MET A 1 -15.35 -9.13 0.44
C MET A 1 -15.08 -8.25 -0.78
N PRO A 2 -14.53 -7.04 -0.62
CA PRO A 2 -14.21 -6.16 -1.74
C PRO A 2 -13.11 -6.75 -2.62
N THR A 3 -12.98 -6.27 -3.86
CA THR A 3 -11.77 -6.47 -4.67
C THR A 3 -10.61 -5.61 -4.14
N PHE A 4 -9.40 -5.83 -4.65
CA PHE A 4 -8.25 -5.02 -4.27
C PHE A 4 -8.44 -3.56 -4.71
N GLU A 5 -8.90 -3.33 -5.94
CA GLU A 5 -9.14 -1.99 -6.48
C GLU A 5 -10.24 -1.26 -5.70
N GLU A 6 -11.32 -1.97 -5.33
CA GLU A 6 -12.38 -1.42 -4.50
C GLU A 6 -11.87 -1.01 -3.11
N ALA A 7 -11.01 -1.83 -2.50
CA ALA A 7 -10.42 -1.52 -1.20
C ALA A 7 -9.47 -0.32 -1.24
N ILE A 8 -8.67 -0.18 -2.30
CA ILE A 8 -7.81 0.99 -2.52
C ILE A 8 -8.65 2.25 -2.72
N LYS A 9 -9.67 2.20 -3.60
CA LYS A 9 -10.56 3.32 -3.83
C LYS A 9 -11.25 3.78 -2.53
N ARG A 10 -11.72 2.82 -1.71
CA ARG A 10 -12.33 3.16 -0.43
C ARG A 10 -11.33 3.75 0.57
N LEU A 11 -10.07 3.31 0.57
CA LEU A 11 -9.03 3.93 1.38
C LEU A 11 -8.79 5.39 0.98
N GLU A 12 -8.73 5.69 -0.31
CA GLU A 12 -8.60 7.07 -0.82
C GLU A 12 -9.80 7.93 -0.38
N GLU A 13 -11.01 7.41 -0.48
CA GLU A 13 -12.22 8.09 0.01
C GLU A 13 -12.15 8.35 1.52
N ILE A 14 -11.71 7.38 2.33
CA ILE A 14 -11.55 7.54 3.77
C ILE A 14 -10.53 8.63 4.11
N VAL A 15 -9.38 8.66 3.43
CA VAL A 15 -8.37 9.71 3.63
C VAL A 15 -8.96 11.08 3.29
N ASN A 16 -9.59 11.21 2.13
CA ASN A 16 -10.25 12.44 1.71
C ASN A 16 -11.37 12.88 2.67
N GLU A 17 -12.06 11.93 3.30
CA GLU A 17 -13.05 12.25 4.34
C GLU A 17 -12.37 12.74 5.61
N LEU A 18 -11.34 12.05 6.10
CA LEU A 18 -10.61 12.40 7.33
C LEU A 18 -9.85 13.74 7.26
N GLU A 19 -9.48 14.20 6.08
CA GLU A 19 -8.83 15.50 5.88
C GLU A 19 -9.79 16.70 5.97
N LYS A 20 -11.10 16.47 6.01
CA LYS A 20 -12.09 17.56 6.15
C LYS A 20 -12.06 18.12 7.57
N GLU A 21 -12.06 19.44 7.70
CA GLU A 21 -11.96 20.14 8.99
C GLU A 21 -13.12 19.84 9.96
N ASP A 22 -14.30 19.49 9.44
CA ASP A 22 -15.54 19.31 10.22
C ASP A 22 -15.99 17.84 10.36
N VAL A 23 -15.07 16.86 10.38
CA VAL A 23 -15.46 15.47 10.67
C VAL A 23 -15.67 15.28 12.18
N PRO A 24 -16.87 14.86 12.63
CA PRO A 24 -17.10 14.53 14.04
C PRO A 24 -16.16 13.42 14.53
N LEU A 25 -15.69 13.51 15.77
CA LEU A 25 -14.71 12.58 16.35
C LEU A 25 -15.13 11.11 16.21
N GLU A 26 -16.40 10.80 16.51
CA GLU A 26 -16.95 9.44 16.41
C GLU A 26 -16.89 8.93 14.96
N LYS A 27 -17.14 9.82 13.99
CA LYS A 27 -17.03 9.48 12.58
C LYS A 27 -15.56 9.27 12.18
N SER A 28 -14.65 10.12 12.67
CA SER A 28 -13.21 9.98 12.43
C SER A 28 -12.67 8.65 12.95
N LEU A 29 -13.10 8.22 14.13
CA LEU A 29 -12.74 6.92 14.70
C LEU A 29 -13.26 5.76 13.86
N ALA A 30 -14.53 5.81 13.43
CA ALA A 30 -15.11 4.78 12.57
C ALA A 30 -14.38 4.67 11.22
N LEU A 31 -14.10 5.81 10.58
CA LEU A 31 -13.34 5.89 9.33
C LEU A 31 -11.91 5.35 9.48
N PHE A 32 -11.24 5.68 10.58
CA PHE A 32 -9.91 5.17 10.88
C PHE A 32 -9.90 3.65 11.06
N GLU A 33 -10.83 3.09 11.83
CA GLU A 33 -10.95 1.65 12.01
C GLU A 33 -11.23 0.92 10.69
N GLU A 34 -12.09 1.49 9.85
CA GLU A 34 -12.35 0.98 8.50
C GLU A 34 -11.07 0.99 7.66
N GLY A 35 -10.34 2.12 7.66
CA GLY A 35 -9.09 2.27 6.94
C GLY A 35 -8.02 1.26 7.37
N VAL A 36 -7.87 1.01 8.67
CA VAL A 36 -6.94 0.00 9.18
C VAL A 36 -7.30 -1.40 8.69
N LYS A 37 -8.59 -1.75 8.67
CA LYS A 37 -9.06 -3.05 8.17
C LYS A 37 -8.78 -3.21 6.67
N LEU A 38 -9.08 -2.18 5.87
CA LEU A 38 -8.81 -2.20 4.42
C LEU A 38 -7.31 -2.26 4.12
N SER A 39 -6.49 -1.51 4.85
CA SER A 39 -5.03 -1.53 4.68
C SER A 39 -4.45 -2.93 4.93
N ARG A 40 -4.92 -3.61 5.99
CA ARG A 40 -4.54 -5.01 6.28
C ARG A 40 -4.96 -5.95 5.16
N PHE A 41 -6.21 -5.84 4.69
CA PHE A 41 -6.72 -6.62 3.58
C PHE A 41 -5.86 -6.46 2.31
N CYS A 42 -5.52 -5.24 1.94
CA CYS A 42 -4.68 -4.96 0.76
C CYS A 42 -3.29 -5.60 0.91
N ARG A 43 -2.68 -5.49 2.10
CA ARG A 43 -1.38 -6.11 2.38
C ARG A 43 -1.43 -7.62 2.24
N GLU A 44 -2.41 -8.28 2.84
CA GLU A 44 -2.57 -9.73 2.77
C GLU A 44 -2.78 -10.22 1.31
N LYS A 45 -3.49 -9.44 0.50
CA LYS A 45 -3.66 -9.74 -0.94
C LYS A 45 -2.35 -9.65 -1.69
N LEU A 46 -1.56 -8.61 -1.47
CA LEU A 46 -0.24 -8.44 -2.10
C LEU A 46 0.72 -9.55 -1.67
N ASP A 47 0.79 -9.87 -0.38
CA ASP A 47 1.63 -10.95 0.15
C ASP A 47 1.26 -12.32 -0.49
N ALA A 48 -0.03 -12.56 -0.71
CA ALA A 48 -0.49 -13.79 -1.36
C ALA A 48 -0.08 -13.85 -2.84
N VAL A 49 -0.15 -12.72 -3.56
CA VAL A 49 0.29 -12.63 -4.97
C VAL A 49 1.81 -12.80 -5.07
N GLU A 50 2.57 -12.14 -4.21
CA GLU A 50 4.03 -12.27 -4.15
C GLU A 50 4.44 -13.72 -3.95
N LYS A 51 3.86 -14.42 -2.95
CA LYS A 51 4.11 -15.85 -2.71
C LYS A 51 3.78 -16.72 -3.92
N LYS A 52 2.70 -16.41 -4.65
CA LYS A 52 2.33 -17.16 -5.85
C LYS A 52 3.34 -16.97 -6.98
N ILE A 53 3.82 -15.74 -7.20
CA ILE A 53 4.91 -15.45 -8.15
C ILE A 53 6.17 -16.21 -7.73
N ASP A 54 6.48 -16.20 -6.43
CA ASP A 54 7.64 -16.87 -5.84
C ASP A 54 7.61 -18.39 -6.04
N ILE A 55 6.43 -19.01 -6.16
CA ILE A 55 6.27 -20.43 -6.49
C ILE A 55 6.41 -20.65 -8.00
N LEU A 56 5.75 -19.84 -8.84
CA LEU A 56 5.82 -19.96 -10.29
C LEU A 56 7.25 -19.80 -10.83
N LEU A 57 8.04 -18.91 -10.25
CA LEU A 57 9.46 -18.73 -10.61
C LEU A 57 10.35 -19.90 -10.18
N LYS A 58 9.91 -20.73 -9.23
CA LYS A 58 10.66 -21.92 -8.78
C LYS A 58 10.51 -23.09 -9.74
N ASP A 59 9.48 -23.12 -10.57
CA ASP A 59 9.14 -24.26 -11.42
C ASP A 59 9.58 -24.03 -12.89
N GLU A 60 10.79 -24.51 -13.19
CA GLU A 60 11.27 -25.12 -14.45
C GLU A 60 12.81 -25.25 -14.46
N LYS A 61 13.53 -24.48 -13.62
CA LYS A 61 15.01 -24.57 -13.50
C LYS A 61 15.56 -24.48 -12.07
N GLY A 62 14.71 -24.38 -11.03
CA GLY A 62 15.13 -24.48 -9.62
C GLY A 62 16.08 -23.38 -9.10
N LEU A 63 16.27 -22.28 -9.84
CA LEU A 63 17.18 -21.20 -9.46
C LEU A 63 16.38 -19.97 -9.01
N ILE A 64 16.36 -19.71 -7.70
CA ILE A 64 15.81 -18.48 -7.12
C ILE A 64 16.92 -17.43 -7.07
N ARG A 65 16.80 -16.35 -7.86
CA ARG A 65 17.45 -15.08 -7.53
C ARG A 65 16.44 -14.20 -6.82
N ARG A 66 16.53 -14.16 -5.49
CA ARG A 66 15.86 -13.13 -4.68
C ARG A 66 16.81 -11.95 -4.59
N GLU A 67 16.53 -10.89 -5.33
CA GLU A 67 17.01 -9.58 -4.92
C GLU A 67 15.87 -8.86 -4.19
N PRO A 68 16.11 -8.33 -2.98
CA PRO A 68 15.14 -7.48 -2.31
C PRO A 68 14.73 -6.35 -3.25
N PHE A 69 13.44 -6.12 -3.45
CA PHE A 69 12.97 -4.94 -4.16
C PHE A 69 13.25 -3.71 -3.28
N SER A 70 14.37 -3.03 -3.54
CA SER A 70 14.67 -1.74 -2.93
C SER A 70 14.09 -0.63 -3.80
N PHE A 71 13.22 0.21 -3.24
CA PHE A 71 12.91 1.50 -3.86
C PHE A 71 14.22 2.29 -4.01
N PRO A 72 14.56 2.81 -5.20
CA PRO A 72 15.64 3.76 -5.31
C PRO A 72 15.30 4.96 -4.42
N PRO A 73 16.24 5.45 -3.59
CA PRO A 73 15.99 6.64 -2.79
C PRO A 73 15.61 7.77 -3.74
N GLU A 74 14.49 8.43 -3.43
CA GLU A 74 14.03 9.64 -4.11
C GLU A 74 15.20 10.62 -4.17
N GLU A 75 15.66 10.92 -5.38
CA GLU A 75 16.74 11.87 -5.61
C GLU A 75 16.18 13.25 -5.25
N THR A 76 16.36 13.67 -4.00
CA THR A 76 16.08 15.04 -3.58
C THR A 76 16.98 15.95 -4.40
N ALA A 77 16.43 16.50 -5.49
CA ALA A 77 17.03 17.55 -6.27
C ALA A 77 17.18 18.79 -5.39
N ASN A 78 18.28 18.84 -4.64
CA ASN A 78 18.65 19.99 -3.84
C ASN A 78 19.08 21.12 -4.79
N ARG A 79 18.11 21.94 -5.19
CA ARG A 79 18.36 23.32 -5.64
C ARG A 79 18.98 24.07 -4.47
N SER A 80 20.30 24.27 -4.48
CA SER A 80 20.99 25.41 -3.86
C SER A 80 22.51 25.25 -3.96
N LYS A 81 23.12 25.80 -5.01
CA LYS A 81 24.48 26.35 -4.95
C LYS A 81 24.58 27.51 -5.93
N ASP A 82 24.22 28.69 -5.45
CA ASP A 82 24.83 29.95 -5.88
C ASP A 82 25.05 30.76 -4.59
N TYR A 83 26.27 30.65 -4.04
CA TYR A 83 26.88 31.58 -3.10
C TYR A 83 28.31 31.81 -3.59
#